data_AF-A0A2X2LDD2-F1
#
_entry.id   AF-A0A2X2LDD2-F1
#
_cell.length_a   1.000
_cell.length_b   1.000
_cell.length_c   1.000
_cell.angle_alpha   90.00
_cell.angle_beta   90.00
_cell.angle_gamma   90.00
#
_symmetry.space_group_name_H-M   'P 1'
#
loop_
_entity.id
_entity.type
_entity.pdbx_description
1 polymer ?
#
loop_
_entity_poly.entity_id
_entity_poly.type
_entity_poly.pdbx_seq_one_letter_code
_entity_poly.pdbx_strand_id
1 'polypeptide(L)'
;MLIPQRKITHFFSFALGNNDALGWATNGGVEDGPTSTLTSTALFTSLLGNYVTTLTAGGQKGVLATIPDVTATPYFTTVTRAALLAAVNATNPPTPVTNIYIATKSGPRAATDQDYFVLPFSSTGLLGKPNAAQIPYGLHPMNPVEDKYVLDVSETATVVQRINEYNAAIKAAANSKGLALADVHEFLNNVKGGVRINGLAVSAKYITGNAFSLDGIHLTPIGNALMANIFISAINSKYGSKIPQVDVAKYRGVKLPDTVTK
;
A
#
# COMPACT_ATOMS: atom_id res chain seq x y z
N MET A 1 16.77 -22.91 -48.75
CA MET A 1 16.21 -21.62 -48.30
C MET A 1 15.58 -21.86 -46.93
N LEU A 2 16.32 -21.59 -45.85
CA LEU A 2 15.81 -21.73 -44.47
C LEU A 2 14.89 -20.55 -44.18
N ILE A 3 13.62 -20.82 -43.92
CA ILE A 3 12.67 -19.82 -43.41
C ILE A 3 13.23 -19.37 -42.06
N PRO A 4 13.54 -18.06 -41.85
CA PRO A 4 13.96 -17.60 -40.54
C PRO A 4 12.83 -17.90 -39.56
N GLN A 5 13.13 -18.68 -38.52
CA GLN A 5 12.24 -18.86 -37.36
C GLN A 5 11.82 -17.47 -36.89
N ARG A 6 10.51 -17.18 -36.95
CA ARG A 6 9.95 -15.89 -36.52
C ARG A 6 10.32 -15.74 -35.05
N LYS A 7 11.27 -14.85 -34.72
CA LYS A 7 11.64 -14.57 -33.33
C LYS A 7 10.37 -14.09 -32.62
N ILE A 8 9.79 -14.93 -31.76
CA ILE A 8 8.65 -14.51 -30.94
C ILE A 8 9.19 -13.48 -29.96
N THR A 9 8.94 -12.21 -30.24
CA THR A 9 9.25 -11.11 -29.33
C THR A 9 8.24 -11.12 -28.19
N HIS A 10 8.64 -11.67 -27.06
CA HIS A 10 7.88 -11.58 -25.82
C HIS A 10 8.19 -10.24 -25.14
N PHE A 11 7.16 -9.56 -24.64
CA PHE A 11 7.26 -8.37 -23.80
C PHE A 11 6.83 -8.74 -22.38
N PHE A 12 7.49 -8.22 -21.36
CA PHE A 12 7.12 -8.49 -19.96
C PHE A 12 6.79 -7.22 -19.19
N SER A 13 5.83 -7.33 -18.28
CA SER A 13 5.59 -6.36 -17.21
C SER A 13 5.99 -6.97 -15.88
N PHE A 14 6.81 -6.28 -15.11
CA PHE A 14 7.28 -6.75 -13.81
C PHE A 14 6.88 -5.73 -12.74
N ALA A 15 5.91 -6.11 -11.91
CA ALA A 15 5.31 -5.29 -10.86
C ALA A 15 5.25 -6.09 -9.55
N LEU A 16 6.40 -6.60 -9.12
CA LEU A 16 6.56 -7.36 -7.88
C LEU A 16 7.31 -6.52 -6.84
N GLY A 17 7.15 -6.85 -5.56
CA GLY A 17 7.82 -6.13 -4.46
C GLY A 17 6.90 -5.52 -3.42
N ASN A 18 5.61 -5.34 -3.73
CA ASN A 18 4.68 -4.74 -2.77
C ASN A 18 4.51 -5.61 -1.51
N ASN A 19 4.40 -6.92 -1.68
CA ASN A 19 4.24 -7.87 -0.57
C ASN A 19 5.52 -8.07 0.26
N ASP A 20 6.69 -7.72 -0.27
CA ASP A 20 7.96 -7.73 0.46
C ASP A 20 7.99 -6.72 1.63
N ALA A 21 7.12 -5.71 1.58
CA ALA A 21 6.95 -4.69 2.62
C ALA A 21 5.55 -4.70 3.27
N LEU A 22 4.51 -4.92 2.47
CA LEU A 22 3.12 -4.82 2.93
C LEU A 22 2.82 -5.83 4.05
N GLY A 23 3.25 -7.09 3.90
CA GLY A 23 2.92 -8.14 4.87
C GLY A 23 3.42 -7.80 6.28
N TRP A 24 4.69 -7.40 6.39
CA TRP A 24 5.29 -6.90 7.64
C TRP A 24 4.54 -5.69 8.21
N ALA A 25 4.23 -4.69 7.37
CA ALA A 25 3.53 -3.49 7.82
C ALA A 25 2.11 -3.80 8.32
N THR A 26 1.37 -4.68 7.62
CA THR A 26 -0.01 -5.05 8.00
C THR A 26 -0.08 -5.92 9.25
N ASN A 27 1.05 -6.52 9.66
CA ASN A 27 1.18 -7.27 10.91
C ASN A 27 1.69 -6.41 12.08
N GLY A 28 1.71 -5.07 11.92
CA GLY A 28 2.18 -4.16 12.96
C GLY A 28 3.67 -4.29 13.24
N GLY A 29 4.48 -4.54 12.20
CA GLY A 29 5.93 -4.65 12.34
C GLY A 29 6.43 -5.91 13.09
N VAL A 30 5.52 -6.85 13.36
CA VAL A 30 5.78 -8.13 14.01
C VAL A 30 6.17 -9.21 12.99
N GLU A 31 7.30 -9.85 13.22
CA GLU A 31 7.79 -10.97 12.41
C GLU A 31 7.45 -12.31 13.07
N ASP A 32 6.33 -12.93 12.68
CA ASP A 32 5.88 -14.23 13.19
C ASP A 32 5.84 -15.32 12.08
N GLY A 33 6.11 -14.95 10.82
CA GLY A 33 6.22 -15.91 9.73
C GLY A 33 6.74 -15.32 8.41
N PRO A 34 6.89 -16.16 7.37
CA PRO A 34 7.50 -15.75 6.10
C PRO A 34 6.76 -14.63 5.36
N THR A 35 5.46 -14.45 5.62
CA THR A 35 4.63 -13.41 5.00
C THR A 35 4.60 -12.12 5.82
N SER A 36 5.20 -12.10 7.00
CA SER A 36 5.27 -10.93 7.87
C SER A 36 6.70 -10.43 8.08
N THR A 37 7.69 -11.02 7.42
CA THR A 37 9.09 -10.57 7.43
C THR A 37 9.32 -9.47 6.41
N LEU A 38 10.03 -8.41 6.81
CA LEU A 38 10.40 -7.32 5.90
C LEU A 38 11.62 -7.73 5.06
N THR A 39 11.44 -8.06 3.78
CA THR A 39 12.52 -8.59 2.90
C THR A 39 13.76 -7.70 2.95
N SER A 40 14.96 -8.22 3.17
CA SER A 40 16.16 -7.38 3.21
C SER A 40 16.45 -6.75 1.83
N THR A 41 16.99 -5.53 1.81
CA THR A 41 17.35 -4.82 0.57
C THR A 41 18.35 -5.62 -0.28
N ALA A 42 19.29 -6.32 0.37
CA ALA A 42 20.24 -7.19 -0.32
C ALA A 42 19.54 -8.38 -1.01
N LEU A 43 18.62 -9.06 -0.32
CA LEU A 43 17.87 -10.17 -0.89
C LEU A 43 16.97 -9.71 -2.03
N PHE A 44 16.23 -8.61 -1.83
CA PHE A 44 15.38 -8.02 -2.86
C PHE A 44 16.19 -7.66 -4.12
N THR A 45 17.31 -6.95 -3.95
CA THR A 45 18.17 -6.53 -5.07
C THR A 45 18.75 -7.72 -5.82
N SER A 46 19.19 -8.75 -5.10
CA SER A 46 19.71 -9.98 -5.71
C SER A 46 18.66 -10.70 -6.54
N LEU A 47 17.47 -10.95 -5.98
CA LEU A 47 16.40 -11.65 -6.68
C LEU A 47 15.87 -10.84 -7.86
N LEU A 48 15.66 -9.53 -7.70
CA LEU A 48 15.30 -8.63 -8.79
C LEU A 48 16.31 -8.70 -9.93
N GLY A 49 17.62 -8.63 -9.62
CA GLY A 49 18.69 -8.73 -10.60
C GLY A 49 18.66 -10.05 -11.37
N ASN A 50 18.41 -11.16 -10.69
CA ASN A 50 18.29 -12.49 -11.30
C ASN A 50 17.09 -12.57 -12.26
N TYR A 51 15.91 -12.10 -11.83
CA TYR A 51 14.71 -12.06 -12.67
C TYR A 51 14.92 -11.19 -13.89
N VAL A 52 15.39 -9.96 -13.71
CA VAL A 52 15.60 -9.00 -14.80
C VAL A 52 16.65 -9.51 -15.79
N THR A 53 17.74 -10.12 -15.32
CA THR A 53 18.76 -10.72 -16.18
C THR A 53 18.18 -11.87 -17.00
N THR A 54 17.41 -12.75 -16.39
CA THR A 54 16.78 -13.89 -17.08
C THR A 54 15.77 -13.42 -18.12
N LEU A 55 14.87 -12.50 -17.73
CA LEU A 55 13.84 -11.96 -18.61
C LEU A 55 14.40 -11.19 -19.81
N THR A 56 15.62 -10.66 -19.70
CA THR A 56 16.28 -9.87 -20.76
C THR A 56 17.36 -10.63 -21.52
N ALA A 57 17.61 -11.91 -21.21
CA ALA A 57 18.72 -12.69 -21.75
C ALA A 57 18.72 -12.81 -23.29
N GLY A 58 17.55 -12.77 -23.92
CA GLY A 58 17.37 -12.79 -25.37
C GLY A 58 17.17 -11.42 -26.03
N GLY A 59 17.36 -10.33 -25.28
CA GLY A 59 17.12 -8.96 -25.73
C GLY A 59 15.64 -8.54 -25.67
N GLN A 60 14.81 -9.22 -24.88
CA GLN A 60 13.41 -8.88 -24.70
C GLN A 60 13.26 -7.50 -24.05
N LYS A 61 12.24 -6.77 -24.48
CA LYS A 61 11.82 -5.50 -23.91
C LYS A 61 10.82 -5.73 -22.78
N GLY A 62 10.71 -4.78 -21.88
CA GLY A 62 9.78 -4.87 -20.77
C GLY A 62 9.64 -3.57 -20.01
N VAL A 63 8.80 -3.60 -18.98
CA VAL A 63 8.57 -2.49 -18.06
C VAL A 63 8.70 -2.99 -16.62
N LEU A 64 9.47 -2.28 -15.80
CA LEU A 64 9.49 -2.46 -14.36
C LEU A 64 8.63 -1.38 -13.70
N ALA A 65 7.97 -1.71 -12.59
CA ALA A 65 7.24 -0.74 -11.79
C ALA A 65 7.84 -0.55 -10.41
N THR A 66 7.85 0.69 -9.94
CA THR A 66 8.17 1.00 -8.54
C THR A 66 7.05 0.52 -7.61
N ILE A 67 7.39 0.32 -6.35
CA ILE A 67 6.49 -0.10 -5.26
C ILE A 67 5.92 1.15 -4.61
N PRO A 68 4.58 1.27 -4.48
CA PRO A 68 3.98 2.39 -3.78
C PRO A 68 4.29 2.38 -2.30
N ASP A 69 4.17 3.54 -1.67
CA ASP A 69 4.18 3.63 -0.21
C ASP A 69 2.97 2.87 0.36
N VAL A 70 3.23 1.71 0.99
CA VAL A 70 2.19 0.83 1.53
C VAL A 70 1.43 1.47 2.70
N THR A 71 2.05 2.42 3.40
CA THR A 71 1.44 3.15 4.53
C THR A 71 0.45 4.21 4.06
N ALA A 72 0.47 4.56 2.77
CA ALA A 72 -0.47 5.50 2.16
C ALA A 72 -1.88 4.95 1.97
N THR A 73 -2.04 3.63 2.11
CA THR A 73 -3.28 2.96 1.74
C THR A 73 -4.38 3.25 2.77
N PRO A 74 -5.67 3.19 2.38
CA PRO A 74 -6.76 3.31 3.33
C PRO A 74 -6.66 2.31 4.51
N TYR A 75 -5.97 1.19 4.32
CA TYR A 75 -5.70 0.23 5.40
C TYR A 75 -5.04 0.88 6.62
N PHE A 76 -4.14 1.86 6.43
CA PHE A 76 -3.45 2.56 7.52
C PHE A 76 -4.02 3.95 7.81
N THR A 77 -4.63 4.59 6.81
CA THR A 77 -5.02 6.00 6.90
C THR A 77 -6.48 6.23 7.30
N THR A 78 -7.32 5.19 7.31
CA THR A 78 -8.75 5.32 7.63
C THR A 78 -9.02 5.45 9.12
N VAL A 79 -8.37 4.62 9.94
CA VAL A 79 -8.59 4.59 11.39
C VAL A 79 -7.56 5.51 12.03
N THR A 80 -7.97 6.75 12.29
CA THR A 80 -7.06 7.76 12.86
C THR A 80 -7.18 7.81 14.38
N ARG A 81 -6.10 8.23 15.06
CA ARG A 81 -6.11 8.50 16.51
C ARG A 81 -7.25 9.44 16.90
N ALA A 82 -7.47 10.50 16.11
CA ALA A 82 -8.55 11.45 16.31
C ALA A 82 -9.94 10.80 16.22
N ALA A 83 -10.17 9.92 15.23
CA ALA A 83 -11.43 9.20 15.10
C ALA A 83 -11.68 8.24 16.28
N LEU A 84 -10.64 7.55 16.77
CA LEU A 84 -10.75 6.67 17.94
C LEU A 84 -11.05 7.47 19.22
N LEU A 85 -10.37 8.58 19.45
CA LEU A 85 -10.65 9.47 20.58
C LEU A 85 -12.07 10.04 20.52
N ALA A 86 -12.55 10.44 19.34
CA ALA A 86 -13.92 10.91 19.15
C ALA A 86 -14.94 9.80 19.46
N ALA A 87 -14.72 8.58 18.96
CA ALA A 87 -15.60 7.45 19.21
C ALA A 87 -15.70 7.09 20.70
N VAL A 88 -14.57 7.10 21.43
CA VAL A 88 -14.56 6.84 22.88
C VAL A 88 -15.26 7.95 23.65
N ASN A 89 -14.97 9.22 23.34
CA ASN A 89 -15.58 10.34 24.06
C ASN A 89 -17.08 10.50 23.77
N ALA A 90 -17.57 10.03 22.62
CA ALA A 90 -19.00 9.99 22.32
C ALA A 90 -19.80 9.08 23.27
N THR A 91 -19.14 8.21 24.04
CA THR A 91 -19.77 7.39 25.09
C THR A 91 -19.97 8.15 26.42
N ASN A 92 -19.56 9.43 26.49
CA ASN A 92 -19.60 10.28 27.68
C ASN A 92 -18.89 9.66 28.90
N PRO A 93 -17.59 9.31 28.81
CA PRO A 93 -16.84 8.84 29.96
C PRO A 93 -16.77 9.90 31.07
N PRO A 94 -16.57 9.52 32.35
CA PRO A 94 -16.51 10.46 33.47
C PRO A 94 -15.45 11.56 33.31
N THR A 95 -14.36 11.24 32.62
CA THR A 95 -13.31 12.19 32.21
C THR A 95 -13.04 12.05 30.72
N PRO A 96 -12.84 13.17 30.00
CA PRO A 96 -12.46 13.12 28.60
C PRO A 96 -11.17 12.33 28.39
N VAL A 97 -11.23 11.36 27.47
CA VAL A 97 -10.08 10.56 27.07
C VAL A 97 -9.27 11.36 26.06
N THR A 98 -7.98 11.57 26.34
CA THR A 98 -7.06 12.37 25.51
C THR A 98 -5.93 11.55 24.87
N ASN A 99 -5.72 10.32 25.36
CA ASN A 99 -4.69 9.41 24.91
C ASN A 99 -5.26 8.04 24.54
N ILE A 100 -4.75 7.50 23.44
CA ILE A 100 -4.79 6.06 23.15
C ILE A 100 -3.39 5.53 23.44
N TYR A 101 -3.27 4.45 24.19
CA TYR A 101 -1.99 3.81 24.51
C TYR A 101 -1.75 2.62 23.59
N ILE A 102 -0.54 2.51 23.05
CA ILE A 102 -0.13 1.45 22.13
C ILE A 102 1.08 0.73 22.71
N ALA A 103 1.18 -0.57 22.44
CA ALA A 103 2.39 -1.33 22.65
C ALA A 103 3.41 -0.90 21.60
N THR A 104 4.68 -0.91 21.97
CA THR A 104 5.80 -0.71 21.05
C THR A 104 6.96 -1.56 21.54
N LYS A 105 8.02 -1.69 20.72
CA LYS A 105 9.25 -2.41 21.08
C LYS A 105 9.97 -1.85 22.31
N SER A 106 9.77 -0.57 22.66
CA SER A 106 10.37 0.06 23.85
C SER A 106 9.43 0.10 25.06
N GLY A 107 8.24 -0.49 24.94
CA GLY A 107 7.19 -0.52 25.95
C GLY A 107 5.98 0.36 25.60
N PRO A 108 4.92 0.34 26.43
CA PRO A 108 3.70 1.07 26.16
C PRO A 108 3.89 2.59 26.21
N ARG A 109 3.32 3.31 25.24
CA ARG A 109 3.29 4.79 25.23
C ARG A 109 1.98 5.32 24.66
N ALA A 110 1.72 6.61 24.86
CA ALA A 110 0.64 7.28 24.15
C ALA A 110 0.94 7.31 22.64
N ALA A 111 -0.08 7.02 21.84
CA ALA A 111 -0.06 7.17 20.39
C ALA A 111 -0.02 8.64 20.00
N THR A 112 0.65 8.89 18.88
CA THR A 112 0.70 10.15 18.15
C THR A 112 -0.12 10.03 16.87
N ASP A 113 -0.33 11.14 16.17
CA ASP A 113 -1.01 11.10 14.87
C ASP A 113 -0.13 10.51 13.75
N GLN A 114 1.11 10.11 14.07
CA GLN A 114 2.03 9.40 13.18
C GLN A 114 2.02 7.88 13.41
N ASP A 115 1.22 7.37 14.35
CA ASP A 115 0.99 5.94 14.54
C ASP A 115 -0.25 5.51 13.75
N TYR A 116 -0.11 4.48 12.90
CA TYR A 116 -1.18 4.03 12.04
C TYR A 116 -1.92 2.85 12.66
N PHE A 117 -3.19 3.06 13.01
CA PHE A 117 -4.09 1.97 13.38
C PHE A 117 -4.59 1.27 12.12
N VAL A 118 -4.49 -0.05 12.09
CA VAL A 118 -4.94 -0.84 10.94
C VAL A 118 -6.47 -0.77 10.79
N LEU A 119 -6.96 -0.79 9.55
CA LEU A 119 -8.38 -0.67 9.22
C LEU A 119 -9.28 -1.63 10.03
N PRO A 120 -8.93 -2.93 10.20
CA PRO A 120 -9.71 -3.86 11.02
C PRO A 120 -9.83 -3.47 12.50
N PHE A 121 -8.93 -2.63 13.04
CA PHE A 121 -8.94 -2.28 14.47
C PHE A 121 -10.30 -1.68 14.90
N SER A 122 -10.88 -0.84 14.06
CA SER A 122 -12.18 -0.20 14.29
C SER A 122 -13.35 -1.17 14.48
N SER A 123 -13.27 -2.39 13.93
CA SER A 123 -14.33 -3.41 14.02
C SER A 123 -14.05 -4.51 15.04
N THR A 124 -12.89 -4.49 15.71
CA THR A 124 -12.55 -5.45 16.77
C THR A 124 -13.49 -5.35 17.98
N GLY A 125 -14.04 -4.14 18.21
CA GLY A 125 -14.78 -3.81 19.41
C GLY A 125 -13.95 -3.94 20.69
N LEU A 126 -12.62 -3.91 20.62
CA LEU A 126 -11.74 -4.05 21.80
C LEU A 126 -11.54 -2.73 22.54
N LEU A 127 -11.49 -1.60 21.83
CA LEU A 127 -11.20 -0.30 22.42
C LEU A 127 -12.14 0.02 23.60
N GLY A 128 -11.56 0.32 24.76
CA GLY A 128 -12.29 0.60 26.00
C GLY A 128 -12.77 -0.64 26.76
N LYS A 129 -12.73 -1.86 26.20
CA LYS A 129 -13.14 -3.06 26.93
C LYS A 129 -12.18 -3.35 28.10
N PRO A 130 -12.68 -3.56 29.32
CA PRO A 130 -11.84 -3.87 30.47
C PRO A 130 -11.24 -5.27 30.35
N ASN A 131 -9.99 -5.42 30.80
CA ASN A 131 -9.40 -6.73 31.07
C ASN A 131 -9.85 -7.27 32.45
N ALA A 132 -9.29 -8.41 32.88
CA ALA A 132 -9.63 -9.03 34.18
C ALA A 132 -9.37 -8.10 35.38
N ALA A 133 -8.40 -7.19 35.28
CA ALA A 133 -8.08 -6.19 36.30
C ALA A 133 -8.92 -4.90 36.17
N GLN A 134 -9.99 -4.91 35.36
CA GLN A 134 -10.84 -3.75 35.06
C GLN A 134 -10.11 -2.57 34.38
N ILE A 135 -8.96 -2.83 33.75
CA ILE A 135 -8.20 -1.81 33.03
C ILE A 135 -8.71 -1.73 31.59
N PRO A 136 -9.17 -0.56 31.11
CA PRO A 136 -9.73 -0.42 29.77
C PRO A 136 -8.67 -0.53 28.67
N TYR A 137 -8.95 -1.37 27.67
CA TYR A 137 -8.05 -1.65 26.56
C TYR A 137 -7.83 -0.42 25.66
N GLY A 138 -6.56 -0.13 25.35
CA GLY A 138 -6.11 1.03 24.60
C GLY A 138 -6.24 2.38 25.33
N LEU A 139 -6.84 2.43 26.52
CA LEU A 139 -7.09 3.69 27.25
C LEU A 139 -6.20 3.85 28.50
N HIS A 140 -5.33 2.88 28.76
CA HIS A 140 -4.39 2.89 29.88
C HIS A 140 -3.08 2.19 29.48
N PRO A 141 -1.90 2.66 29.94
CA PRO A 141 -0.60 2.08 29.54
C PRO A 141 -0.42 0.62 29.97
N MET A 142 -1.13 0.14 30.99
CA MET A 142 -1.10 -1.27 31.42
C MET A 142 -2.03 -2.20 30.60
N ASN A 143 -2.81 -1.65 29.67
CA ASN A 143 -3.62 -2.44 28.74
C ASN A 143 -3.62 -1.73 27.37
N PRO A 144 -2.45 -1.58 26.73
CA PRO A 144 -2.35 -0.82 25.49
C PRO A 144 -2.92 -1.61 24.30
N VAL A 145 -3.15 -0.93 23.18
CA VAL A 145 -3.43 -1.59 21.90
C VAL A 145 -2.23 -2.44 21.49
N GLU A 146 -2.45 -3.70 21.11
CA GLU A 146 -1.34 -4.59 20.75
C GLU A 146 -0.69 -4.18 19.42
N ASP A 147 0.60 -4.49 19.29
CA ASP A 147 1.48 -4.19 18.14
C ASP A 147 0.82 -4.55 16.80
N LYS A 148 0.22 -5.74 16.69
CA LYS A 148 -0.45 -6.22 15.46
C LYS A 148 -1.56 -5.31 14.92
N TYR A 149 -2.09 -4.38 15.71
CA TYR A 149 -3.12 -3.43 15.31
C TYR A 149 -2.59 -2.02 15.03
N VAL A 150 -1.29 -1.77 15.28
CA VAL A 150 -0.69 -0.44 15.16
C VAL A 150 0.68 -0.57 14.50
N LEU A 151 0.86 0.08 13.36
CA LEU A 151 2.19 0.32 12.82
C LEU A 151 2.72 1.61 13.43
N ASP A 152 3.70 1.50 14.33
CA ASP A 152 4.18 2.66 15.07
C ASP A 152 5.08 3.58 14.20
N VAL A 153 5.37 4.79 14.68
CA VAL A 153 6.18 5.78 13.95
C VAL A 153 7.57 5.26 13.53
N SER A 154 8.23 4.47 14.37
CA SER A 154 9.57 3.92 14.08
C SER A 154 9.49 2.82 13.02
N GLU A 155 8.42 2.04 13.06
CA GLU A 155 8.16 0.97 12.11
C GLU A 155 7.73 1.52 10.75
N THR A 156 6.90 2.56 10.76
CA THR A 156 6.54 3.36 9.59
C THR A 156 7.78 3.91 8.89
N ALA A 157 8.70 4.53 9.64
CA ALA A 157 9.96 5.02 9.09
C ALA A 157 10.78 3.88 8.47
N THR A 158 10.83 2.73 9.14
CA THR A 158 11.54 1.53 8.69
C THR A 158 11.00 1.02 7.34
N VAL A 159 9.68 0.83 7.22
CA VAL A 159 9.09 0.29 5.98
C VAL A 159 9.15 1.30 4.83
N VAL A 160 8.95 2.59 5.10
CA VAL A 160 9.06 3.64 4.07
C VAL A 160 10.49 3.72 3.55
N GLN A 161 11.50 3.67 4.43
CA GLN A 161 12.89 3.61 4.02
C GLN A 161 13.16 2.37 3.16
N ARG A 162 12.68 1.20 3.59
CA ARG A 162 12.87 -0.06 2.85
C ARG A 162 12.27 -0.01 1.44
N ILE A 163 11.07 0.57 1.29
CA ILE A 163 10.42 0.77 -0.01
C ILE A 163 11.25 1.71 -0.91
N ASN A 164 11.82 2.77 -0.35
CA ASN A 164 12.70 3.68 -1.11
C ASN A 164 13.95 2.95 -1.62
N GLU A 165 14.55 2.09 -0.79
CA GLU A 165 15.69 1.27 -1.16
C GLU A 165 15.34 0.25 -2.28
N TYR A 166 14.19 -0.43 -2.18
CA TYR A 166 13.70 -1.29 -3.26
C TYR A 166 13.48 -0.52 -4.56
N ASN A 167 12.86 0.66 -4.48
CA ASN A 167 12.60 1.51 -5.64
C ASN A 167 13.89 2.00 -6.30
N ALA A 168 14.93 2.29 -5.51
CA ALA A 168 16.25 2.59 -6.04
C ALA A 168 16.83 1.39 -6.83
N ALA A 169 16.70 0.18 -6.29
CA ALA A 169 17.14 -1.05 -6.97
C ALA A 169 16.36 -1.31 -8.27
N ILE A 170 15.03 -1.12 -8.27
CA ILE A 170 14.18 -1.22 -9.46
C ILE A 170 14.60 -0.21 -10.54
N LYS A 171 14.81 1.05 -10.15
CA LYS A 171 15.27 2.11 -11.07
C LYS A 171 16.63 1.78 -11.67
N ALA A 172 17.58 1.33 -10.86
CA ALA A 172 18.90 0.90 -11.32
C ALA A 172 18.82 -0.29 -12.30
N ALA A 173 18.02 -1.32 -11.98
CA ALA A 173 17.82 -2.48 -12.83
C ALA A 173 17.20 -2.09 -14.18
N ALA A 174 16.15 -1.26 -14.19
CA ALA A 174 15.52 -0.77 -15.42
C ALA A 174 16.52 0.00 -16.30
N ASN A 175 17.30 0.90 -15.70
CA ASN A 175 18.32 1.67 -16.40
C ASN A 175 19.40 0.78 -17.02
N SER A 176 19.94 -0.18 -16.25
CA SER A 176 21.01 -1.07 -16.71
C SER A 176 20.63 -1.93 -17.92
N LYS A 177 19.36 -2.30 -18.05
CA LYS A 177 18.84 -3.12 -19.16
C LYS A 177 18.09 -2.32 -20.22
N GLY A 178 18.02 -0.99 -20.09
CA GLY A 178 17.28 -0.14 -21.01
C GLY A 178 15.78 -0.46 -21.06
N LEU A 179 15.18 -0.80 -19.93
CA LEU A 179 13.75 -1.10 -19.80
C LEU A 179 12.92 0.16 -19.57
N ALA A 180 11.61 0.07 -19.82
CA ALA A 180 10.67 1.11 -19.40
C ALA A 180 10.51 1.08 -17.87
N LEU A 181 10.20 2.22 -17.28
CA LEU A 181 9.95 2.36 -15.84
C LEU A 181 8.59 3.04 -15.61
N ALA A 182 7.67 2.30 -15.01
CA ALA A 182 6.40 2.82 -14.52
C ALA A 182 6.56 3.30 -13.07
N ASP A 183 6.62 4.61 -12.84
CA ASP A 183 6.77 5.15 -11.47
C ASP A 183 5.42 5.22 -10.74
N VAL A 184 4.99 4.06 -10.24
CA VAL A 184 3.75 3.89 -9.49
C VAL A 184 3.83 4.55 -8.11
N HIS A 185 5.02 4.57 -7.51
CA HIS A 185 5.27 5.23 -6.23
C HIS A 185 4.96 6.73 -6.30
N GLU A 186 5.54 7.42 -7.28
CA GLU A 186 5.27 8.84 -7.50
C GLU A 186 3.79 9.09 -7.82
N PHE A 187 3.21 8.28 -8.70
CA PHE A 187 1.81 8.42 -9.07
C PHE A 187 0.86 8.29 -7.88
N LEU A 188 0.99 7.23 -7.06
CA LEU A 188 0.10 7.03 -5.92
C LEU A 188 0.31 8.07 -4.83
N ASN A 189 1.52 8.61 -4.67
CA ASN A 189 1.77 9.78 -3.81
C ASN A 189 0.98 11.02 -4.29
N ASN A 190 0.91 11.27 -5.59
CA ASN A 190 0.11 12.36 -6.16
C ASN A 190 -1.40 12.11 -6.03
N VAL A 191 -1.85 10.86 -6.09
CA VAL A 191 -3.27 10.49 -5.90
C VAL A 191 -3.72 10.64 -4.43
N LYS A 192 -2.81 10.60 -3.43
CA LYS A 192 -3.18 10.77 -2.01
C LYS A 192 -4.01 12.04 -1.78
N GLY A 193 -3.62 13.16 -2.38
CA GLY A 193 -4.30 14.46 -2.27
C GLY A 193 -5.58 14.61 -3.12
N GLY A 194 -5.84 13.65 -4.01
CA GLY A 194 -6.93 13.69 -4.97
C GLY A 194 -6.51 14.28 -6.31
N VAL A 195 -6.89 13.59 -7.38
CA VAL A 195 -6.65 13.99 -8.77
C VAL A 195 -7.95 13.92 -9.56
N ARG A 196 -8.02 14.69 -10.65
CA ARG A 196 -9.10 14.58 -11.63
C ARG A 196 -8.57 13.93 -12.88
N ILE A 197 -9.13 12.77 -13.24
CA ILE A 197 -8.73 12.01 -14.42
C ILE A 197 -9.97 11.80 -15.27
N ASN A 198 -9.99 12.37 -16.48
CA ASN A 198 -11.16 12.41 -17.36
C ASN A 198 -12.42 12.92 -16.65
N GLY A 199 -12.27 13.96 -15.81
CA GLY A 199 -13.38 14.54 -15.04
C GLY A 199 -13.77 13.79 -13.76
N LEU A 200 -13.32 12.55 -13.57
CA LEU A 200 -13.55 11.73 -12.38
C LEU A 200 -12.58 12.13 -11.25
N ALA A 201 -13.12 12.40 -10.06
CA ALA A 201 -12.31 12.60 -8.86
C ALA A 201 -11.85 11.24 -8.31
N VAL A 202 -10.54 11.06 -8.17
CA VAL A 202 -9.90 9.86 -7.63
C VAL A 202 -8.93 10.25 -6.52
N SER A 203 -8.99 9.58 -5.37
CA SER A 203 -8.11 9.78 -4.23
C SER A 203 -7.93 8.47 -3.44
N ALA A 204 -7.02 8.48 -2.46
CA ALA A 204 -6.85 7.37 -1.53
C ALA A 204 -7.92 7.32 -0.40
N LYS A 205 -8.97 8.16 -0.44
CA LYS A 205 -10.03 8.14 0.58
C LYS A 205 -10.76 6.79 0.58
N TYR A 206 -10.91 6.20 1.76
CA TYR A 206 -11.64 4.94 1.93
C TYR A 206 -13.09 5.06 1.43
N ILE A 207 -13.53 4.06 0.66
CA ILE A 207 -14.87 3.93 0.05
C ILE A 207 -15.19 4.99 -1.03
N THR A 208 -14.94 6.27 -0.76
CA THR A 208 -15.36 7.41 -1.59
C THR A 208 -14.29 7.93 -2.54
N GLY A 209 -13.04 7.48 -2.37
CA GLY A 209 -11.91 7.92 -3.18
C GLY A 209 -11.79 7.23 -4.54
N ASN A 210 -12.58 6.20 -4.81
CA ASN A 210 -12.56 5.40 -6.06
C ASN A 210 -11.26 4.63 -6.36
N ALA A 211 -10.11 4.92 -5.74
CA ALA A 211 -8.85 4.24 -6.05
C ALA A 211 -8.76 2.83 -5.44
N PHE A 212 -9.19 2.68 -4.18
CA PHE A 212 -9.01 1.46 -3.39
C PHE A 212 -10.33 0.75 -3.09
N SER A 213 -10.24 -0.57 -2.93
CA SER A 213 -11.34 -1.47 -2.59
C SER A 213 -11.70 -1.40 -1.09
N LEU A 214 -12.68 -2.21 -0.67
CA LEU A 214 -13.13 -2.27 0.73
C LEU A 214 -12.12 -2.92 1.68
N ASP A 215 -11.11 -3.62 1.18
CA ASP A 215 -9.99 -4.07 2.03
C ASP A 215 -9.00 -2.94 2.38
N GLY A 216 -9.14 -1.78 1.73
CA GLY A 216 -8.24 -0.66 1.91
C GLY A 216 -6.82 -0.87 1.39
N ILE A 217 -6.55 -1.93 0.64
CA ILE A 217 -5.22 -2.30 0.11
C ILE A 217 -5.27 -2.41 -1.42
N HIS A 218 -6.17 -3.24 -1.95
CA HIS A 218 -6.22 -3.52 -3.38
C HIS A 218 -6.94 -2.42 -4.14
N LEU A 219 -6.53 -2.20 -5.39
CA LEU A 219 -7.14 -1.21 -6.26
C LEU A 219 -8.53 -1.65 -6.73
N THR A 220 -9.45 -0.71 -6.89
CA THR A 220 -10.71 -0.93 -7.62
C THR A 220 -10.45 -1.14 -9.12
N PRO A 221 -11.46 -1.48 -9.94
CA PRO A 221 -11.31 -1.42 -11.39
C PRO A 221 -10.86 -0.04 -11.92
N ILE A 222 -11.34 1.07 -11.33
CA ILE A 222 -10.82 2.43 -11.63
C ILE A 222 -9.34 2.53 -11.29
N GLY A 223 -8.93 2.12 -10.09
CA GLY A 223 -7.52 2.14 -9.68
C GLY A 223 -6.62 1.31 -10.60
N ASN A 224 -7.09 0.12 -11.04
CA ASN A 224 -6.36 -0.71 -12.00
C ASN A 224 -6.27 -0.07 -13.40
N ALA A 225 -7.32 0.62 -13.87
CA ALA A 225 -7.27 1.37 -15.13
C ALA A 225 -6.25 2.51 -15.07
N LEU A 226 -6.14 3.19 -13.92
CA LEU A 226 -5.10 4.19 -13.67
C LEU A 226 -3.70 3.58 -13.70
N MET A 227 -3.51 2.48 -12.99
CA MET A 227 -2.25 1.72 -13.00
C MET A 227 -1.86 1.33 -14.43
N ALA A 228 -2.78 0.84 -15.24
CA ALA A 228 -2.54 0.50 -16.64
C ALA A 228 -2.06 1.72 -17.44
N ASN A 229 -2.64 2.91 -17.23
CA ASN A 229 -2.21 4.12 -17.91
C ASN A 229 -0.79 4.56 -17.53
N ILE A 230 -0.33 4.30 -16.30
CA ILE A 230 1.06 4.55 -15.88
C ILE A 230 2.01 3.67 -16.72
N PHE A 231 1.69 2.37 -16.83
CA PHE A 231 2.49 1.42 -17.61
C PHE A 231 2.51 1.79 -19.09
N ILE A 232 1.34 2.09 -19.67
CA ILE A 232 1.21 2.50 -21.07
C ILE A 232 2.08 3.74 -21.35
N SER A 233 2.05 4.73 -20.44
CA SER A 233 2.82 5.96 -20.57
C SER A 233 4.33 5.68 -20.53
N ALA A 234 4.80 4.84 -19.60
CA ALA A 234 6.19 4.43 -19.51
C ALA A 234 6.66 3.67 -20.76
N ILE A 235 5.85 2.74 -21.27
CA ILE A 235 6.14 1.94 -22.46
C ILE A 235 6.23 2.83 -23.70
N ASN A 236 5.23 3.69 -23.91
CA ASN A 236 5.20 4.60 -25.05
C ASN A 236 6.41 5.56 -25.03
N SER A 237 6.72 6.13 -23.86
CA SER A 237 7.88 7.01 -23.68
C SER A 237 9.21 6.31 -23.98
N LYS A 238 9.42 5.10 -23.44
CA LYS A 238 10.69 4.37 -23.60
C LYS A 238 10.90 3.83 -25.02
N TYR A 239 9.84 3.35 -25.65
CA TYR A 239 9.94 2.55 -26.88
C TYR A 239 9.33 3.23 -28.11
N GLY A 240 8.85 4.46 -28.00
CA GLY A 240 8.17 5.18 -29.10
C GLY A 240 6.88 4.48 -29.55
N SER A 241 6.29 3.65 -28.68
CA SER A 241 5.05 2.93 -28.99
C SER A 241 3.84 3.87 -28.97
N LYS A 242 2.73 3.42 -29.56
CA LYS A 242 1.47 4.17 -29.63
C LYS A 242 0.31 3.40 -29.00
N ILE A 243 0.55 2.78 -27.85
CA ILE A 243 -0.49 2.05 -27.12
C ILE A 243 -1.49 3.09 -26.60
N PRO A 244 -2.79 2.99 -26.94
CA PRO A 244 -3.79 3.95 -26.47
C PRO A 244 -4.00 3.81 -24.96
N GLN A 245 -4.23 4.93 -24.29
CA GLN A 245 -4.62 4.91 -22.88
C GLN A 245 -6.03 4.36 -22.70
N VAL A 246 -6.25 3.74 -21.55
CA VAL A 246 -7.54 3.24 -21.09
C VAL A 246 -8.40 4.40 -20.60
N ASP A 247 -9.65 4.44 -21.03
CA ASP A 247 -10.62 5.39 -20.50
C ASP A 247 -11.14 4.92 -19.13
N VAL A 248 -10.64 5.58 -18.08
CA VAL A 248 -10.90 5.24 -16.68
C VAL A 248 -12.38 5.35 -16.32
N ALA A 249 -13.13 6.24 -16.98
CA ALA A 249 -14.54 6.47 -16.70
C ALA A 249 -15.44 5.25 -17.04
N LYS A 250 -14.93 4.29 -17.82
CA LYS A 250 -15.62 3.04 -18.15
C LYS A 250 -15.55 1.98 -17.04
N TYR A 251 -14.79 2.25 -15.98
CA TYR A 251 -14.56 1.31 -14.89
C TYR A 251 -15.29 1.78 -13.63
N ARG A 252 -15.71 0.82 -12.81
CA ARG A 252 -16.43 1.09 -11.56
C ARG A 252 -15.49 1.32 -10.37
N GLY A 253 -15.95 2.10 -9.41
CA GLY A 253 -15.38 2.18 -8.07
C GLY A 253 -15.92 1.09 -7.15
N VAL A 254 -15.94 1.38 -5.85
CA VAL A 254 -16.62 0.53 -4.86
C VAL A 254 -18.12 0.50 -5.17
N LYS A 255 -18.71 -0.70 -5.22
CA LYS A 255 -20.18 -0.85 -5.28
C LYS A 255 -20.72 -0.68 -3.87
N LEU A 256 -21.58 0.31 -3.68
CA LEU A 256 -22.36 0.44 -2.46
C LEU A 256 -23.62 -0.41 -2.57
N PRO A 257 -24.22 -0.85 -1.44
CA PRO A 257 -25.52 -1.49 -1.45
C PRO A 257 -26.53 -0.56 -2.14
N ASP A 258 -27.35 -1.10 -3.04
CA ASP A 258 -28.45 -0.33 -3.64
C ASP A 258 -29.40 0.07 -2.51
N THR A 259 -29.65 1.37 -2.35
CA THR A 259 -30.62 1.90 -1.37
C THR A 259 -32.07 1.64 -1.76
N VAL A 260 -32.33 0.91 -2.84
CA VAL A 260 -33.67 0.52 -3.26
C VAL A 260 -34.13 -0.65 -2.38
N THR A 261 -34.81 -0.28 -1.29
CA THR A 261 -35.64 -1.18 -0.51
C THR A 261 -36.64 -1.84 -1.45
N LYS A 262 -36.66 -3.18 -1.49
CA LYS A 262 -37.78 -3.93 -2.07
C LYS A 262 -38.96 -3.90 -1.11
#